data_AF-A0A9E0BZX1-F1
#
_entry.id   AF-A0A9E0BZX1-F1
#
_cell.length_a   1.000
_cell.length_b   1.000
_cell.length_c   1.000
_cell.angle_alpha   90.00
_cell.angle_beta   90.00
_cell.angle_gamma   90.00
#
_symmetry.space_group_name_H-M   'P 1'
#
loop_
_entity.id
_entity.type
_entity.pdbx_description
1 polymer ?
#
loop_
_entity_poly.entity_id
_entity_poly.type
_entity_poly.pdbx_seq_one_letter_code
_entity_poly.pdbx_strand_id
1 'polypeptide(L)'
;MSSILVHACDFDHQIESIERKIKKSRKILDNNSLDDVEVVKRHLTIMYAVDQEVRKLFIVFDNPTTRKLLTEVDFFHTEHLKAILAIHGWIIMSKFGKEADHQAWLLVQHTDHDPEFQKRCVLLLQHLYPSGETDKKNYAYLYDRVALKFQDLGLKQRCGTQAKMIDNKIELYPFEGSLEDLNQHRHEMDLGPVEDYMETLKTFYKG
;
A
#
# COMPACT_ATOMS: atom_id res chain seq x y z
N MET A 1 22.57 -19.94 -27.26
CA MET A 1 21.75 -18.72 -27.37
C MET A 1 20.28 -19.01 -27.01
N SER A 2 19.98 -19.76 -25.94
CA SER A 2 18.62 -20.34 -25.76
C SER A 2 17.85 -19.81 -24.54
N SER A 3 18.48 -19.51 -23.40
CA SER A 3 17.76 -19.08 -22.18
C SER A 3 17.49 -17.57 -22.11
N ILE A 4 18.45 -16.73 -22.53
CA ILE A 4 18.33 -15.26 -22.46
C ILE A 4 17.24 -14.73 -23.40
N LEU A 5 17.11 -15.32 -24.60
CA LEU A 5 16.09 -14.92 -25.58
C LEU A 5 14.68 -15.32 -25.15
N VAL A 6 14.52 -16.45 -24.45
CA VAL A 6 13.23 -16.90 -23.91
C VAL A 6 12.78 -15.99 -22.75
N HIS A 7 13.68 -15.60 -21.85
CA HIS A 7 13.38 -14.66 -20.77
C HIS A 7 13.06 -13.24 -21.27
N ALA A 8 13.75 -12.75 -22.30
CA ALA A 8 13.44 -11.47 -22.92
C ALA A 8 12.06 -11.47 -23.60
N CYS A 9 11.74 -12.55 -24.32
CA CYS A 9 10.44 -12.72 -24.96
C CYS A 9 9.30 -12.78 -23.94
N ASP A 10 9.50 -13.47 -22.80
CA ASP A 10 8.53 -13.54 -21.71
C ASP A 10 8.30 -12.17 -21.04
N PHE A 11 9.37 -11.39 -20.84
CA PHE A 11 9.29 -10.03 -20.31
C PHE A 11 8.46 -9.09 -21.22
N ASP A 12 8.75 -9.06 -22.52
CA ASP A 12 8.07 -8.17 -23.47
C ASP A 12 6.57 -8.48 -23.54
N HIS A 13 6.19 -9.77 -23.60
CA HIS A 13 4.79 -10.18 -23.59
C HIS A 13 4.07 -9.82 -22.27
N GLN A 14 4.75 -9.93 -21.13
CA GLN A 14 4.18 -9.55 -19.83
C GLN A 14 3.94 -8.04 -19.75
N ILE A 15 4.90 -7.23 -20.21
CA ILE A 15 4.76 -5.76 -20.30
C ILE A 15 3.57 -5.39 -21.18
N GLU A 16 3.49 -5.90 -22.41
CA GLU A 16 2.40 -5.58 -23.34
C GLU A 16 1.02 -6.00 -22.78
N SER A 17 0.96 -7.10 -22.05
CA SER A 17 -0.26 -7.55 -21.37
C SER A 17 -0.70 -6.54 -20.29
N ILE A 18 0.23 -6.14 -19.42
CA ILE A 18 -0.03 -5.20 -18.33
C ILE A 18 -0.39 -3.80 -18.87
N GLU A 19 0.32 -3.30 -19.89
CA GLU A 19 0.01 -2.02 -20.54
C GLU A 19 -1.40 -2.01 -21.14
N ARG A 20 -1.81 -3.10 -21.79
CA ARG A 20 -3.20 -3.26 -22.28
C ARG A 20 -4.21 -3.23 -21.14
N LYS A 21 -3.91 -3.87 -20.01
CA LYS A 21 -4.78 -3.86 -18.82
C LYS A 21 -4.86 -2.46 -18.19
N ILE A 22 -3.75 -1.74 -18.09
CA ILE A 22 -3.70 -0.34 -17.63
C ILE A 22 -4.54 0.55 -18.56
N LYS A 23 -4.36 0.45 -19.87
CA LYS A 23 -5.14 1.23 -20.82
C LYS A 23 -6.64 0.95 -20.71
N LYS A 24 -7.02 -0.33 -20.55
CA LYS A 24 -8.43 -0.73 -20.38
C LYS A 24 -9.00 -0.24 -19.04
N SER A 25 -8.24 -0.36 -17.95
CA SER A 25 -8.69 0.10 -16.63
C SER A 25 -8.88 1.61 -16.61
N ARG A 26 -7.92 2.41 -17.11
CA ARG A 26 -8.06 3.88 -17.23
C ARG A 26 -9.37 4.27 -17.93
N LYS A 27 -9.66 3.66 -19.08
CA LYS A 27 -10.93 3.89 -19.78
C LYS A 27 -12.16 3.55 -18.94
N ILE A 28 -12.10 2.53 -18.08
CA ILE A 28 -13.22 2.20 -17.19
C ILE A 28 -13.35 3.24 -16.07
N LEU A 29 -12.23 3.70 -15.51
CA LEU A 29 -12.20 4.64 -14.38
C LEU A 29 -12.59 6.07 -14.80
N ASP A 30 -12.26 6.49 -16.02
CA ASP A 30 -12.61 7.82 -16.56
C ASP A 30 -14.10 7.97 -16.88
N ASN A 31 -14.81 6.85 -17.00
CA ASN A 31 -16.24 6.83 -17.24
C ASN A 31 -16.94 6.46 -15.92
N ASN A 32 -18.16 6.96 -15.72
CA ASN A 32 -19.03 6.73 -14.54
C ASN A 32 -18.91 7.79 -13.42
N SER A 33 -20.06 8.11 -12.80
CA SER A 33 -20.12 8.95 -11.62
C SER A 33 -19.50 8.22 -10.42
N LEU A 34 -18.68 8.94 -9.65
CA LEU A 34 -18.06 8.46 -8.43
C LEU A 34 -18.98 8.58 -7.21
N ASP A 35 -20.25 8.98 -7.37
CA ASP A 35 -21.23 9.05 -6.27
C ASP A 35 -21.82 7.66 -5.93
N ASP A 36 -21.74 6.72 -6.87
CA ASP A 36 -22.27 5.35 -6.73
C ASP A 36 -21.26 4.43 -6.02
N VAL A 37 -21.70 3.85 -4.90
CA VAL A 37 -20.91 2.95 -4.05
C VAL A 37 -20.41 1.72 -4.81
N GLU A 38 -21.24 1.11 -5.66
CA GLU A 38 -20.84 -0.09 -6.40
C GLU A 38 -19.85 0.24 -7.52
N VAL A 39 -19.95 1.44 -8.11
CA VAL A 39 -18.94 1.96 -9.05
C VAL A 39 -17.60 2.14 -8.33
N VAL A 40 -17.60 2.77 -7.15
CA VAL A 40 -16.38 2.98 -6.35
C VAL A 40 -15.73 1.66 -5.94
N LYS A 41 -16.51 0.69 -5.44
CA LYS A 41 -15.99 -0.66 -5.11
C LYS A 41 -15.34 -1.31 -6.32
N ARG A 42 -15.98 -1.22 -7.48
CA ARG A 42 -15.44 -1.75 -8.74
C ARG A 42 -14.15 -1.04 -9.15
N HIS A 43 -14.08 0.29 -8.98
CA HIS A 43 -12.87 1.07 -9.26
C HIS A 43 -11.71 0.62 -8.40
N LEU A 44 -11.91 0.51 -7.08
CA LEU A 44 -10.90 0.04 -6.13
C LEU A 44 -10.39 -1.38 -6.48
N THR A 45 -11.31 -2.29 -6.82
CA THR A 45 -10.93 -3.66 -7.21
C THR A 45 -10.09 -3.69 -8.50
N ILE A 46 -10.43 -2.86 -9.48
CA ILE A 46 -9.66 -2.74 -10.73
C ILE A 46 -8.27 -2.18 -10.47
N MET A 47 -8.18 -1.09 -9.69
CA MET A 47 -6.92 -0.44 -9.35
C MET A 47 -6.02 -1.39 -8.55
N TYR A 48 -6.56 -2.06 -7.54
CA TYR A 48 -5.86 -3.07 -6.75
C TYR A 48 -5.29 -4.17 -7.66
N ALA A 49 -6.10 -4.72 -8.56
CA ALA A 49 -5.65 -5.80 -9.45
C ALA A 49 -4.56 -5.36 -10.45
N VAL A 50 -4.54 -4.09 -10.85
CA VAL A 50 -3.46 -3.52 -11.70
C VAL A 50 -2.21 -3.27 -10.86
N ASP A 51 -2.36 -2.69 -9.68
CA ASP A 51 -1.27 -2.43 -8.74
C ASP A 51 -0.49 -3.71 -8.40
N GLN A 52 -1.19 -4.78 -8.03
CA GLN A 52 -0.56 -6.05 -7.68
C GLN A 52 0.23 -6.68 -8.84
N GLU A 53 -0.30 -6.61 -10.07
CA GLU A 53 0.39 -7.14 -11.25
C GLU A 53 1.63 -6.34 -11.62
N VAL A 54 1.54 -5.01 -11.60
CA VAL A 54 2.67 -4.11 -11.89
C VAL A 54 3.77 -4.30 -10.86
N ARG A 55 3.42 -4.42 -9.57
CA ARG A 55 4.39 -4.67 -8.49
C ARG A 55 5.03 -6.06 -8.60
N LYS A 56 4.25 -7.10 -8.91
CA LYS A 56 4.79 -8.44 -9.17
C LYS A 56 5.81 -8.41 -10.32
N LEU A 57 5.50 -7.70 -11.41
CA LEU A 57 6.42 -7.56 -12.53
C LEU A 57 7.70 -6.79 -12.12
N PHE A 58 7.55 -5.68 -11.38
CA PHE A 58 8.67 -4.88 -10.89
C PHE A 58 9.61 -5.69 -9.98
N ILE A 59 9.06 -6.53 -9.08
CA ILE A 59 9.85 -7.41 -8.21
C ILE A 59 10.69 -8.40 -9.03
N VAL A 60 10.13 -8.94 -10.11
CA VAL A 60 10.84 -9.92 -10.96
C VAL A 60 11.84 -9.23 -11.90
N PHE A 61 11.49 -8.05 -12.41
CA PHE A 61 12.26 -7.34 -13.43
C PHE A 61 12.48 -5.88 -13.03
N ASP A 62 13.31 -5.62 -12.02
CA ASP A 62 13.64 -4.25 -11.62
C ASP A 62 14.55 -3.55 -12.67
N ASN A 63 13.94 -2.73 -13.53
CA ASN A 63 14.63 -2.00 -14.60
C ASN A 63 13.92 -0.65 -14.89
N PRO A 64 14.50 0.23 -15.71
CA PRO A 64 13.90 1.54 -15.99
C PRO A 64 12.47 1.49 -16.52
N THR A 65 12.11 0.48 -17.33
CA THR A 65 10.77 0.32 -17.90
C THR A 65 9.74 -0.03 -16.82
N THR A 66 10.03 -1.01 -15.97
CA THR A 66 9.11 -1.41 -14.88
C THR A 66 9.00 -0.36 -13.79
N ARG A 67 10.09 0.35 -13.47
CA ARG A 67 10.08 1.51 -12.57
C ARG A 67 9.18 2.63 -13.07
N LYS A 68 9.29 2.96 -14.37
CA LYS A 68 8.44 3.97 -15.01
C LYS A 68 6.97 3.54 -14.95
N LEU A 69 6.68 2.29 -15.30
CA LEU A 69 5.32 1.74 -15.27
C LEU A 69 4.71 1.79 -13.86
N LEU A 70 5.46 1.36 -12.84
CA LEU A 70 5.06 1.44 -11.43
C LEU A 70 4.73 2.87 -11.03
N THR A 71 5.63 3.80 -11.34
CA THR A 71 5.46 5.23 -11.03
C THR A 71 4.19 5.79 -11.69
N GLU A 72 4.00 5.55 -12.99
CA GLU A 72 2.82 6.06 -13.71
C GLU A 72 1.49 5.50 -13.17
N VAL A 73 1.49 4.25 -12.71
CA VAL A 73 0.33 3.61 -12.08
C VAL A 73 0.08 4.20 -10.70
N ASP A 74 1.11 4.38 -9.87
CA ASP A 74 1.00 4.98 -8.54
C ASP A 74 0.45 6.41 -8.62
N PHE A 75 0.93 7.24 -9.55
CA PHE A 75 0.42 8.61 -9.76
C PHE A 75 -1.05 8.60 -10.19
N PHE A 76 -1.40 7.79 -11.19
CA PHE A 76 -2.78 7.71 -11.67
C PHE A 76 -3.73 7.21 -10.57
N HIS A 77 -3.31 6.20 -9.81
CA HIS A 77 -4.10 5.67 -8.71
C HIS A 77 -4.30 6.69 -7.59
N THR A 78 -3.25 7.45 -7.26
CA THR A 78 -3.30 8.51 -6.24
C THR A 78 -4.35 9.56 -6.60
N GLU A 79 -4.34 10.06 -7.84
CA GLU A 79 -5.28 11.09 -8.28
C GLU A 79 -6.72 10.57 -8.32
N HIS A 80 -6.93 9.35 -8.81
CA HIS A 80 -8.26 8.73 -8.80
C HIS A 80 -8.78 8.50 -7.38
N LEU A 81 -7.92 8.05 -6.48
CA LEU A 81 -8.28 7.84 -5.07
C LEU A 81 -8.63 9.17 -4.39
N LYS A 82 -7.87 10.25 -4.62
CA LYS A 82 -8.21 11.60 -4.12
C LYS A 82 -9.61 12.03 -4.58
N ALA A 83 -9.97 11.78 -5.83
CA ALA A 83 -11.30 12.12 -6.35
C ALA A 83 -12.41 11.33 -5.63
N ILE A 84 -12.20 10.03 -5.39
CA ILE A 84 -13.14 9.21 -4.63
C ILE A 84 -13.28 9.74 -3.18
N LEU A 85 -12.15 9.98 -2.51
CA LEU A 85 -12.15 10.42 -1.10
C LEU A 85 -12.73 11.83 -0.92
N ALA A 86 -12.66 12.69 -1.95
CA ALA A 86 -13.29 14.00 -1.93
C ALA A 86 -14.83 13.94 -1.84
N ILE A 87 -15.44 12.87 -2.37
CA ILE A 87 -16.90 12.69 -2.39
C ILE A 87 -17.38 11.90 -1.17
N HIS A 88 -16.63 10.88 -0.78
CA HIS A 88 -17.08 9.92 0.23
C HIS A 88 -16.40 10.03 1.59
N GLY A 89 -15.36 10.85 1.71
CA GLY A 89 -14.42 10.71 2.82
C GLY A 89 -13.69 9.38 2.71
N TRP A 90 -13.44 8.71 3.83
CA TRP A 90 -12.82 7.38 3.80
C TRP A 90 -13.78 6.30 3.27
N ILE A 91 -13.22 5.22 2.73
CA ILE A 91 -13.95 4.03 2.26
C ILE A 91 -14.33 3.17 3.47
N ILE A 92 -15.30 3.64 4.25
CA ILE A 92 -15.69 3.01 5.51
C ILE A 92 -16.30 1.62 5.32
N MET A 93 -15.99 0.70 6.23
CA MET A 93 -16.40 -0.70 6.16
C MET A 93 -17.93 -0.88 6.16
N SER A 94 -18.67 -0.07 6.93
CA SER A 94 -20.14 -0.20 7.00
C SER A 94 -20.84 0.12 5.68
N LYS A 95 -20.24 0.97 4.84
CA LYS A 95 -20.82 1.41 3.56
C LYS A 95 -20.26 0.64 2.37
N PHE A 96 -18.94 0.43 2.33
CA PHE A 96 -18.27 -0.15 1.15
C PHE A 96 -17.84 -1.62 1.35
N GLY A 97 -17.82 -2.09 2.59
CA GLY A 97 -17.32 -3.42 2.96
C GLY A 97 -15.82 -3.45 3.24
N LYS A 98 -15.39 -4.49 3.97
CA LYS A 98 -14.00 -4.67 4.42
C LYS A 98 -12.98 -4.72 3.28
N GLU A 99 -13.36 -5.35 2.17
CA GLU A 99 -12.49 -5.50 1.01
C GLU A 99 -12.16 -4.14 0.39
N ALA A 100 -13.16 -3.26 0.23
CA ALA A 100 -12.96 -1.94 -0.34
C ALA A 100 -12.13 -1.03 0.58
N ASP A 101 -12.35 -1.09 1.89
CA ASP A 101 -11.52 -0.41 2.90
C ASP A 101 -10.05 -0.82 2.77
N HIS A 102 -9.78 -2.12 2.72
CA HIS A 102 -8.43 -2.66 2.57
C HIS A 102 -7.78 -2.27 1.24
N GLN A 103 -8.50 -2.38 0.12
CA GLN A 103 -8.01 -2.01 -1.20
C GLN A 103 -7.65 -0.51 -1.26
N ALA A 104 -8.51 0.35 -0.70
CA ALA A 104 -8.23 1.79 -0.61
C ALA A 104 -6.98 2.06 0.23
N TRP A 105 -6.88 1.44 1.42
CA TRP A 105 -5.69 1.56 2.27
C TRP A 105 -4.41 1.11 1.56
N LEU A 106 -4.43 -0.03 0.86
CA LEU A 106 -3.23 -0.54 0.18
C LEU A 106 -2.78 0.43 -0.91
N LEU A 107 -3.71 0.99 -1.67
CA LEU A 107 -3.41 2.01 -2.68
C LEU A 107 -2.84 3.28 -2.05
N VAL A 108 -3.31 3.71 -0.86
CA VAL A 108 -2.71 4.83 -0.11
C VAL A 108 -1.26 4.54 0.30
N GLN A 109 -0.94 3.31 0.71
CA GLN A 109 0.45 2.96 1.06
C GLN A 109 1.43 3.20 -0.10
N HIS A 110 0.94 3.11 -1.33
CA HIS A 110 1.72 3.23 -2.55
C HIS A 110 1.85 4.67 -3.06
N THR A 111 1.30 5.66 -2.36
CA THR A 111 1.41 7.07 -2.73
C THR A 111 2.64 7.74 -2.09
N ASP A 112 3.79 7.07 -2.11
CA ASP A 112 5.04 7.54 -1.46
C ASP A 112 5.54 8.89 -1.97
N HIS A 113 5.12 9.26 -3.18
CA HIS A 113 5.41 10.55 -3.82
C HIS A 113 4.57 11.70 -3.26
N ASP A 114 3.53 11.42 -2.47
CA ASP A 114 2.65 12.41 -1.82
C ASP A 114 2.48 12.11 -0.31
N PRO A 115 3.50 12.38 0.53
CA PRO A 115 3.44 12.14 1.97
C PRO A 115 2.34 12.93 2.69
N GLU A 116 1.97 14.11 2.18
CA GLU A 116 0.90 14.92 2.76
C GLU A 116 -0.48 14.29 2.53
N PHE A 117 -0.70 13.66 1.37
CA PHE A 117 -1.92 12.86 1.16
C PHE A 117 -1.98 11.64 2.08
N GLN A 118 -0.87 10.92 2.23
CA GLN A 118 -0.82 9.78 3.17
C GLN A 118 -1.12 10.24 4.61
N LYS A 119 -0.54 11.37 5.04
CA LYS A 119 -0.81 11.98 6.35
C LYS A 119 -2.30 12.33 6.54
N ARG A 120 -2.96 12.91 5.52
CA ARG A 120 -4.42 13.14 5.59
C ARG A 120 -5.19 11.84 5.78
N CYS A 121 -4.79 10.77 5.08
CA CYS A 121 -5.42 9.46 5.22
C CYS A 121 -5.17 8.84 6.60
N VAL A 122 -3.97 8.98 7.18
CA VAL A 122 -3.68 8.57 8.57
C VAL A 122 -4.64 9.24 9.54
N LEU A 123 -4.87 10.55 9.40
CA LEU A 123 -5.81 11.28 10.25
C LEU A 123 -7.25 10.75 10.09
N LEU A 124 -7.71 10.45 8.88
CA LEU A 124 -9.02 9.83 8.67
C LEU A 124 -9.10 8.47 9.38
N LEU A 125 -8.13 7.58 9.14
CA LEU A 125 -8.08 6.26 9.74
C LEU A 125 -8.03 6.31 11.28
N GLN A 126 -7.31 7.28 11.85
CA GLN A 126 -7.22 7.49 13.29
C GLN A 126 -8.59 7.69 13.95
N HIS A 127 -9.51 8.36 13.27
CA HIS A 127 -10.85 8.63 13.80
C HIS A 127 -11.82 7.46 13.57
N LEU A 128 -11.51 6.57 12.61
CA LEU A 128 -12.42 5.51 12.15
C LEU A 128 -12.12 4.14 12.77
N TYR A 129 -10.86 3.85 13.10
CA TYR A 129 -10.51 2.56 13.67
C TYR A 129 -11.16 2.30 15.05
N PRO A 130 -11.36 3.30 15.95
CA PRO A 130 -11.97 3.05 17.25
C PRO A 130 -13.42 2.59 17.14
N SER A 131 -14.14 3.02 16.10
CA SER A 131 -15.52 2.63 15.81
C SER A 131 -15.63 1.41 14.89
N GLY A 132 -14.50 0.82 14.47
CA GLY A 132 -14.49 -0.33 13.55
C GLY A 132 -14.90 -0.01 12.11
N GLU A 133 -14.83 1.27 11.70
CA GLU A 133 -15.14 1.68 10.33
C GLU A 133 -13.96 1.52 9.36
N THR A 134 -12.80 1.15 9.90
CA THR A 134 -11.61 0.67 9.17
C THR A 134 -10.87 -0.35 10.06
N ASP A 135 -10.05 -1.20 9.46
CA ASP A 135 -9.23 -2.14 10.22
C ASP A 135 -8.15 -1.37 11.02
N LYS A 136 -7.99 -1.66 12.31
CA LYS A 136 -6.95 -1.02 13.13
C LYS A 136 -5.54 -1.24 12.58
N LYS A 137 -5.32 -2.36 11.89
CA LYS A 137 -4.05 -2.67 11.23
C LYS A 137 -3.78 -1.70 10.08
N ASN A 138 -4.83 -1.29 9.35
CA ASN A 138 -4.67 -0.29 8.28
C ASN A 138 -4.12 1.03 8.86
N TYR A 139 -4.67 1.49 9.99
CA TYR A 139 -4.14 2.64 10.70
C TYR A 139 -2.69 2.42 11.16
N ALA A 140 -2.41 1.32 11.88
CA ALA A 140 -1.10 1.04 12.46
C ALA A 140 0.03 1.05 11.42
N TYR A 141 -0.15 0.34 10.31
CA TYR A 141 0.84 0.26 9.24
C TYR A 141 1.01 1.59 8.50
N LEU A 142 -0.10 2.29 8.20
CA LEU A 142 0.01 3.56 7.49
C LEU A 142 0.64 4.65 8.37
N TYR A 143 0.27 4.72 9.66
CA TYR A 143 0.89 5.66 10.60
C TYR A 143 2.40 5.49 10.64
N ASP A 144 2.88 4.26 10.86
CA ASP A 144 4.31 3.99 10.96
C ASP A 144 5.05 4.35 9.66
N ARG A 145 4.48 4.00 8.49
CA ARG A 145 5.04 4.35 7.19
C ARG A 145 5.18 5.87 7.02
N VAL A 146 4.14 6.62 7.36
CA VAL A 146 4.09 8.08 7.20
C VAL A 146 4.98 8.77 8.22
N ALA A 147 5.00 8.33 9.47
CA ALA A 147 5.86 8.89 10.52
C ALA A 147 7.33 8.89 10.09
N LEU A 148 7.77 7.83 9.41
CA LEU A 148 9.13 7.73 8.90
C LEU A 148 9.46 8.70 7.74
N LYS A 149 8.47 9.32 7.10
CA LYS A 149 8.68 10.39 6.11
C LYS A 149 8.93 11.76 6.76
N PHE A 150 8.63 11.90 8.05
CA PHE A 150 8.70 13.16 8.81
C PHE A 150 9.61 13.01 10.06
N GLN A 151 10.67 12.20 9.97
CA GLN A 151 11.60 11.94 11.08
C GLN A 151 12.38 13.20 11.52
N ASP A 152 12.56 14.16 10.61
CA ASP A 152 13.15 15.47 10.88
C ASP A 152 12.32 16.29 11.88
N LEU A 153 11.02 16.00 11.99
CA LEU A 153 10.13 16.54 13.02
C LEU A 153 10.13 15.71 14.32
N GLY A 154 10.97 14.68 14.40
CA GLY A 154 11.08 13.78 15.55
C GLY A 154 10.05 12.64 15.58
N LEU A 155 9.26 12.46 14.50
CA LEU A 155 8.27 11.38 14.42
C LEU A 155 8.93 10.01 14.26
N LYS A 156 8.32 9.01 14.91
CA LYS A 156 8.77 7.62 14.93
C LYS A 156 7.59 6.67 14.81
N GLN A 157 7.88 5.39 14.58
CA GLN A 157 6.86 4.36 14.55
C GLN A 157 6.26 4.12 15.94
N ARG A 158 4.99 3.75 16.00
CA ARG A 158 4.31 3.31 17.23
C ARG A 158 4.11 1.81 17.30
N CYS A 159 3.93 1.15 16.15
CA CYS A 159 3.64 -0.29 16.08
C CYS A 159 4.79 -1.12 15.50
N GLY A 160 5.86 -0.48 15.02
CA GLY A 160 7.06 -1.16 14.53
C GLY A 160 6.78 -2.01 13.29
N THR A 161 5.91 -1.53 12.41
CA THR A 161 5.51 -2.26 11.19
C THR A 161 6.50 -2.10 10.04
N GLN A 162 7.44 -1.15 10.11
CA GLN A 162 8.45 -0.91 9.09
C GLN A 162 9.83 -1.38 9.58
N ALA A 163 10.50 -2.13 8.72
CA ALA A 163 11.84 -2.66 8.94
C ALA A 163 12.71 -2.42 7.69
N LYS A 164 14.03 -2.51 7.87
CA LYS A 164 15.04 -2.40 6.83
C LYS A 164 16.03 -3.55 6.93
N MET A 165 16.64 -3.87 5.81
CA MET A 165 17.77 -4.80 5.75
C MET A 165 19.07 -4.00 5.86
N ILE A 166 19.90 -4.29 6.87
CA ILE A 166 21.25 -3.75 7.06
C ILE A 166 22.19 -4.92 7.26
N ASP A 167 23.25 -5.04 6.43
CA ASP A 167 24.26 -6.09 6.57
C ASP A 167 23.67 -7.51 6.72
N ASN A 168 22.67 -7.83 5.88
CA ASN A 168 21.89 -9.09 5.91
C ASN A 168 21.13 -9.36 7.22
N LYS A 169 20.88 -8.33 8.02
CA LYS A 169 20.05 -8.38 9.23
C LYS A 169 18.84 -7.47 9.06
N ILE A 170 17.70 -7.96 9.52
CA ILE A 170 16.46 -7.18 9.54
C ILE A 170 16.41 -6.41 10.84
N GLU A 171 16.29 -5.09 10.73
CA GLU A 171 16.19 -4.17 11.84
C GLU A 171 14.96 -3.29 11.70
N LEU A 172 14.27 -3.02 12.82
CA LEU A 172 13.18 -2.05 12.84
C LEU A 172 13.73 -0.64 12.59
N TYR A 173 12.95 0.20 11.91
CA TYR A 173 13.18 1.64 11.99
C TYR A 173 12.91 2.16 13.42
N PRO A 174 13.43 3.34 13.80
CA PRO A 174 13.20 3.90 15.13
C PRO A 174 11.72 3.95 15.52
N PHE A 175 11.43 3.57 16.76
CA PHE A 175 10.08 3.55 17.34
C PHE A 175 10.02 4.35 18.64
N GLU A 176 8.80 4.71 19.05
CA GLU A 176 8.50 5.42 20.29
C GLU A 176 8.64 4.48 21.50
N GLY A 177 9.20 4.99 22.60
CA GLY A 177 9.26 4.26 23.88
C GLY A 177 10.20 3.05 23.90
N SER A 178 9.85 2.10 24.77
CA SER A 178 10.52 0.82 24.97
C SER A 178 9.92 -0.29 24.09
N LEU A 179 10.52 -1.48 24.12
CA LEU A 179 9.98 -2.67 23.46
C LEU A 179 8.62 -3.10 24.07
N GLU A 180 8.42 -2.84 25.36
CA GLU A 180 7.16 -3.10 26.05
C GLU A 180 6.06 -2.15 25.56
N ASP A 181 6.35 -0.85 25.45
CA ASP A 181 5.42 0.14 24.88
C ASP A 181 5.03 -0.22 23.43
N LEU A 182 6.01 -0.65 22.63
CA LEU A 182 5.80 -1.09 21.26
C LEU A 182 4.83 -2.28 21.19
N ASN A 183 5.05 -3.31 22.01
CA ASN A 183 4.18 -4.50 22.03
C ASN A 183 2.79 -4.20 22.60
N GLN A 184 2.67 -3.25 23.53
CA GLN A 184 1.37 -2.77 24.01
C GLN A 184 0.58 -2.11 22.87
N HIS A 185 1.18 -1.19 22.11
CA HIS A 185 0.52 -0.58 20.96
C HIS A 185 0.14 -1.61 19.88
N ARG A 186 1.01 -2.58 19.62
CA ARG A 186 0.71 -3.67 18.67
C ARG A 186 -0.52 -4.47 19.10
N HIS A 187 -0.59 -4.85 20.38
CA HIS A 187 -1.74 -5.55 20.93
C HIS A 187 -3.04 -4.74 20.79
N GLU A 188 -3.01 -3.43 21.07
CA GLU A 188 -4.18 -2.54 20.89
C GLU A 188 -4.70 -2.48 19.44
N MET A 189 -3.79 -2.65 18.48
CA MET A 189 -4.05 -2.67 17.03
C MET A 189 -4.31 -4.07 16.47
N ASP A 190 -4.54 -5.07 17.33
CA ASP A 190 -4.79 -6.47 16.97
C ASP A 190 -3.61 -7.11 16.19
N LEU A 191 -2.39 -6.61 16.42
CA LEU A 191 -1.13 -7.15 15.92
C LEU A 191 -0.50 -8.05 16.98
N GLY A 192 0.14 -9.13 16.54
CA GLY A 192 0.97 -9.97 17.43
C GLY A 192 2.23 -9.24 17.89
N PRO A 193 2.98 -9.79 18.86
CA PRO A 193 4.25 -9.25 19.32
C PRO A 193 5.21 -8.95 18.17
N VAL A 194 6.07 -7.95 18.35
CA VAL A 194 7.01 -7.53 17.30
C VAL A 194 8.03 -8.62 17.00
N GLU A 195 8.35 -9.46 17.98
CA GLU A 195 9.23 -10.61 17.85
C GLU A 195 8.73 -11.60 16.78
N ASP A 196 7.44 -11.95 16.83
CA ASP A 196 6.79 -12.85 15.87
C ASP A 196 6.79 -12.24 14.45
N TYR A 197 6.58 -10.93 14.38
CA TYR A 197 6.66 -10.19 13.12
C TYR A 197 8.08 -10.20 12.54
N MET A 198 9.10 -9.98 13.38
CA MET A 198 10.49 -10.02 12.95
C MET A 198 10.92 -11.41 12.49
N GLU A 199 10.44 -12.49 13.11
CA GLU A 199 10.67 -13.86 12.61
C GLU A 199 9.99 -14.13 11.27
N THR A 200 8.78 -13.60 11.06
CA THR A 200 8.08 -13.67 9.78
C THR A 200 8.87 -12.96 8.68
N LEU A 201 9.38 -11.75 8.96
CA LEU A 201 10.23 -11.02 8.02
C LEU A 201 11.52 -11.81 7.71
N LYS A 202 12.18 -12.37 8.72
CA LYS A 202 13.41 -13.18 8.53
C LYS A 202 13.17 -14.38 7.62
N THR A 203 11.99 -15.00 7.70
CA THR A 203 11.64 -16.13 6.84
C THR A 203 11.43 -15.67 5.40
N PHE A 204 10.75 -14.54 5.20
CA PHE A 204 10.46 -13.99 3.87
C PHE A 204 11.74 -13.55 3.14
N TYR A 205 12.68 -12.90 3.82
CA TYR A 205 13.92 -12.40 3.20
C TYR A 205 15.06 -13.43 3.13
N LYS A 206 14.88 -14.64 3.67
CA LYS A 206 15.84 -15.77 3.53
C LYS A 206 15.53 -16.67 2.32
N GLY A 207 14.37 -16.53 1.70
CA GLY A 207 13.97 -17.23 0.47
C GLY A 207 14.32 -16.45 -0.78
#